data_AF-A0AA36BMH3-F1
#
_entry.id   AF-A0AA36BMH3-F1
#
_cell.length_a   1.000
_cell.length_b   1.000
_cell.length_c   1.000
_cell.angle_alpha   90.00
_cell.angle_beta   90.00
_cell.angle_gamma   90.00
#
_symmetry.space_group_name_H-M   'P 1'
#
loop_
_entity.id
_entity.type
_entity.pdbx_description
1 polymer ?
#
loop_
_entity_poly.entity_id
_entity_poly.type
_entity_poly.pdbx_seq_one_letter_code
_entity_poly.pdbx_strand_id
1 'polypeptide(L)'
;MTLTLELDHNTHATLVSCYAPTMASTEQGKDEFYNQLRDVISGCHHRDKLILMGDFTARIGTDYQTTFHLKHTRLQKSSVPKRINVLPLKTVEKHVELSVKLDTALNTVDINGDIESSWKAFRDATHTAPEEVLRLPVPKHQDWFNDNSTDVQQLIDKMHSSHKTWINDKSSPRKENAYQKSRGQVLRALRQIRVVSQGY
;
A
#
# COMPACT_ATOMS: atom_id res chain seq x y z
N MET A 1 -18.24 -9.26 -21.96
CA MET A 1 -19.27 -9.41 -20.90
C MET A 1 -19.80 -8.03 -20.58
N THR A 2 -21.12 -7.85 -20.58
CA THR A 2 -21.75 -6.55 -20.30
C THR A 2 -22.65 -6.69 -19.08
N LEU A 3 -22.54 -5.76 -18.13
CA LEU A 3 -23.39 -5.67 -16.94
C LEU A 3 -24.02 -4.28 -16.91
N THR A 4 -25.35 -4.22 -16.82
CA THR A 4 -26.08 -2.94 -16.71
C THR A 4 -26.65 -2.82 -15.30
N LEU A 5 -26.37 -1.70 -14.64
CA LEU A 5 -26.86 -1.36 -13.31
C LEU A 5 -27.79 -0.16 -13.41
N GLU A 6 -28.92 -0.19 -12.72
CA GLU A 6 -29.77 0.99 -12.57
C GLU A 6 -29.15 1.94 -11.54
N LEU A 7 -29.15 3.22 -11.85
CA LEU A 7 -28.70 4.30 -10.99
C LEU A 7 -29.88 5.23 -10.66
N ASP A 8 -29.64 6.17 -9.75
CA ASP A 8 -30.63 7.18 -9.39
C ASP A 8 -31.07 8.02 -10.61
N HIS A 9 -32.30 8.52 -10.56
CA HIS A 9 -32.90 9.40 -11.57
C HIS A 9 -33.08 8.75 -12.97
N ASN A 10 -33.39 7.45 -13.03
CA ASN A 10 -33.67 6.73 -14.29
C ASN A 10 -32.50 6.76 -15.28
N THR A 11 -31.27 6.69 -14.74
CA THR A 11 -30.03 6.56 -15.51
C THR A 11 -29.45 5.17 -15.27
N HIS A 12 -28.68 4.66 -16.23
CA HIS A 12 -28.03 3.36 -16.10
C HIS A 12 -26.50 3.51 -16.12
N ALA A 13 -25.81 2.57 -15.49
CA ALA A 13 -24.39 2.35 -15.69
C ALA A 13 -24.17 1.05 -16.46
N THR A 14 -23.55 1.12 -17.63
CA THR A 14 -23.17 -0.05 -18.41
C THR A 14 -21.68 -0.31 -18.24
N LEU A 15 -21.36 -1.44 -17.63
CA LEU A 15 -20.02 -1.95 -17.49
C LEU A 15 -19.72 -2.96 -18.60
N VAL A 16 -18.73 -2.67 -19.43
CA VAL A 16 -18.28 -3.55 -20.51
C VAL A 16 -16.91 -4.09 -20.13
N SER A 17 -16.83 -5.39 -19.86
CA SER A 17 -15.56 -6.11 -19.70
C SER A 17 -15.22 -6.84 -20.99
N CYS A 18 -14.15 -6.44 -21.67
CA CYS A 18 -13.67 -7.08 -22.88
C CYS A 18 -12.14 -7.20 -22.92
N TYR A 19 -11.65 -8.21 -23.62
CA TYR A 19 -10.22 -8.40 -23.88
C TYR A 19 -9.95 -8.02 -25.33
N ALA A 20 -8.97 -7.15 -25.56
CA ALA A 20 -8.61 -6.80 -26.92
C ALA A 20 -8.05 -8.02 -27.67
N PRO A 21 -8.33 -8.13 -28.98
CA PRO A 21 -7.72 -9.15 -29.81
C PRO A 21 -6.20 -8.98 -29.84
N THR A 22 -5.47 -10.09 -29.80
CA THR A 22 -4.01 -10.07 -29.85
C THR A 22 -3.52 -9.66 -31.25
N MET A 23 -2.24 -9.30 -31.37
CA MET A 23 -1.65 -9.01 -32.68
C MET A 23 -1.72 -10.18 -33.66
N ALA A 24 -1.68 -11.42 -33.14
CA ALA A 24 -1.78 -12.64 -33.93
C ALA A 24 -3.22 -12.97 -34.40
N SER A 25 -4.24 -12.24 -33.93
CA SER A 25 -5.62 -12.42 -34.39
C SER A 25 -5.79 -11.98 -35.84
N THR A 26 -6.67 -12.66 -36.58
CA THR A 26 -7.00 -12.34 -37.98
C THR A 26 -7.60 -10.93 -38.09
N GLU A 27 -7.44 -10.27 -39.24
CA GLU A 27 -8.05 -8.96 -39.49
C GLU A 27 -9.57 -9.01 -39.33
N GLN A 28 -10.20 -10.02 -39.92
CA GLN A 28 -11.64 -10.26 -39.76
C GLN A 28 -12.07 -10.39 -38.29
N GLY A 29 -11.29 -11.10 -37.46
CA GLY A 29 -11.61 -11.24 -36.03
C GLY A 29 -11.40 -9.96 -35.23
N LYS A 30 -10.47 -9.09 -35.66
CA LYS A 30 -10.30 -7.75 -35.10
C LYS A 30 -11.47 -6.85 -35.49
N ASP A 31 -11.85 -6.84 -36.76
CA ASP A 31 -12.97 -6.04 -37.27
C ASP A 31 -14.28 -6.44 -36.62
N GLU A 32 -14.56 -7.75 -36.51
CA GLU A 32 -15.74 -8.26 -35.81
C GLU A 32 -15.77 -7.81 -34.35
N PHE A 33 -14.64 -7.92 -33.64
CA PHE A 33 -14.52 -7.45 -32.26
C PHE A 33 -14.79 -5.94 -32.13
N TYR A 34 -14.16 -5.11 -32.97
CA TYR A 34 -14.32 -3.65 -32.90
C TYR A 34 -15.71 -3.20 -33.32
N ASN A 35 -16.35 -3.89 -34.27
CA ASN A 35 -17.74 -3.64 -34.65
C ASN A 35 -18.70 -4.00 -33.49
N GLN A 36 -18.56 -5.17 -32.88
CA GLN A 36 -19.37 -5.56 -31.72
C GLN A 36 -19.18 -4.59 -30.55
N LEU A 37 -17.95 -4.17 -30.28
CA LEU A 37 -17.67 -3.17 -29.24
C LEU A 37 -18.33 -1.83 -29.56
N ARG A 38 -18.25 -1.39 -30.82
CA ARG A 38 -18.90 -0.15 -31.29
C ARG A 38 -20.41 -0.20 -31.11
N ASP A 39 -21.03 -1.32 -31.43
CA ASP A 39 -22.48 -1.50 -31.30
C ASP A 39 -22.91 -1.37 -29.83
N VAL A 40 -22.18 -2.01 -28.90
CA VAL A 40 -22.44 -1.90 -27.45
C VAL A 40 -22.28 -0.46 -26.95
N ILE A 41 -21.23 0.24 -27.38
CA ILE A 41 -21.00 1.65 -27.01
C ILE A 41 -22.11 2.54 -27.58
N SER A 42 -22.52 2.31 -28.83
CA SER A 42 -23.55 3.11 -29.51
C SER A 42 -24.96 2.87 -28.96
N GLY A 43 -25.22 1.69 -28.38
CA GLY A 43 -26.48 1.37 -27.72
C GLY A 43 -26.65 2.04 -26.34
N CYS A 44 -25.58 2.60 -25.78
CA CYS A 44 -25.66 3.32 -24.50
C CYS A 44 -26.23 4.73 -24.70
N HIS A 45 -27.24 5.10 -23.93
CA HIS A 45 -27.86 6.43 -24.04
C HIS A 45 -26.90 7.52 -23.52
N HIS A 46 -26.96 8.73 -24.06
CA HIS A 46 -26.04 9.83 -23.71
C HIS A 46 -26.07 10.28 -22.23
N ARG A 47 -27.11 9.89 -21.49
CA ARG A 47 -27.25 10.18 -20.05
C ARG A 47 -26.69 9.05 -19.17
N ASP A 48 -26.51 7.87 -19.74
CA ASP A 48 -26.02 6.70 -19.05
C ASP A 48 -24.50 6.75 -18.91
N LYS A 49 -24.00 6.12 -17.86
CA LYS A 49 -22.56 6.02 -17.59
C LYS A 49 -22.01 4.76 -18.23
N LEU A 50 -21.12 4.91 -19.20
CA LEU A 50 -20.40 3.78 -19.79
C LEU A 50 -19.03 3.63 -19.13
N ILE A 51 -18.74 2.44 -18.61
CA ILE A 51 -17.44 2.08 -18.04
C ILE A 51 -16.88 0.92 -18.84
N LEU A 52 -15.78 1.15 -19.55
CA LEU A 52 -15.08 0.14 -20.33
C LEU A 52 -13.89 -0.37 -19.51
N MET A 53 -13.85 -1.69 -19.27
CA MET A 53 -12.84 -2.38 -18.47
C MET A 53 -12.27 -3.58 -19.22
N GLY A 54 -11.04 -3.95 -18.88
CA GLY A 54 -10.36 -5.13 -19.41
C GLY A 54 -8.94 -4.84 -19.86
N ASP A 55 -8.28 -5.88 -20.37
CA ASP A 55 -6.94 -5.77 -20.90
C ASP A 55 -7.02 -5.38 -22.37
N PHE A 56 -6.85 -4.09 -22.63
CA PHE A 56 -6.86 -3.57 -24.00
C PHE A 56 -5.55 -3.79 -24.73
N THR A 57 -4.46 -4.14 -24.04
CA THR A 57 -3.08 -4.39 -24.53
C THR A 57 -2.73 -3.72 -25.88
N ALA A 58 -3.24 -2.51 -26.08
CA ALA A 58 -3.25 -1.85 -27.37
C ALA A 58 -2.00 -1.00 -27.41
N ARG A 59 -1.13 -1.31 -28.37
CA ARG A 59 -0.05 -0.39 -28.74
C ARG A 59 -0.69 0.80 -29.46
N ILE A 60 -0.90 1.89 -28.75
CA ILE A 60 -1.41 3.14 -29.33
C ILE A 60 -0.19 3.90 -29.87
N GLY A 61 -0.11 4.06 -31.20
CA GLY A 61 0.86 4.93 -31.86
C GLY A 61 2.22 4.31 -32.18
N THR A 62 3.04 5.11 -32.85
CA THR A 62 4.39 4.79 -33.36
C THR A 62 5.48 4.83 -32.27
N ASP A 63 5.13 4.83 -30.99
CA ASP A 63 6.08 5.00 -29.88
C ASP A 63 6.73 3.66 -29.49
N TYR A 64 7.57 3.13 -30.39
CA TYR A 64 8.37 1.92 -30.12
C TYR A 64 9.64 2.21 -29.29
N GLN A 65 9.96 3.47 -28.99
CA GLN A 65 11.16 3.85 -28.22
C GLN A 65 10.90 4.30 -26.79
N THR A 66 9.67 4.63 -26.43
CA THR A 66 9.34 4.99 -25.05
C THR A 66 8.93 3.73 -24.32
N THR A 67 9.91 2.91 -23.98
CA THR A 67 9.75 1.92 -22.92
C THR A 67 9.29 2.69 -21.69
N PHE A 68 7.98 2.72 -21.41
CA PHE A 68 7.46 3.16 -20.13
C PHE A 68 8.07 2.22 -19.10
N HIS A 69 9.23 2.62 -18.58
CA HIS A 69 9.70 2.14 -17.31
C HIS A 69 8.67 2.70 -16.35
N LEU A 70 7.61 1.93 -16.12
CA LEU A 70 6.83 2.01 -14.91
C LEU A 70 7.86 1.76 -13.80
N LYS A 71 8.58 2.81 -13.42
CA LYS A 71 9.14 2.88 -12.09
C LYS A 71 7.91 2.71 -11.24
N HIS A 72 7.82 1.56 -10.55
CA HIS A 72 6.99 1.42 -9.39
C HIS A 72 7.50 2.46 -8.39
N THR A 73 7.19 3.73 -8.61
CA THR A 73 7.26 4.74 -7.59
C THR A 73 6.17 4.31 -6.65
N ARG A 74 6.56 3.60 -5.60
CA ARG A 74 5.67 3.25 -4.50
C ARG A 74 5.06 4.58 -4.07
N LEU A 75 3.81 4.84 -4.49
CA LEU A 75 3.02 5.92 -3.93
C LEU A 75 3.12 5.69 -2.43
N GLN A 76 3.73 6.64 -1.70
CA GLN A 76 3.74 6.55 -0.25
C GLN A 76 2.27 6.57 0.14
N LYS A 77 1.76 5.38 0.48
CA LYS A 77 0.40 5.24 0.97
C LYS A 77 0.29 6.20 2.14
N SER A 78 -0.59 7.20 2.02
CA SER A 78 -0.91 8.06 3.16
C SER A 78 -1.15 7.15 4.35
N SER A 79 -0.39 7.35 5.43
CA SER A 79 -0.42 6.48 6.61
C SER A 79 -1.89 6.26 7.00
N VAL A 80 -2.38 5.02 6.85
CA VAL A 80 -3.73 4.68 7.25
C VAL A 80 -3.79 4.93 8.76
N PRO A 81 -4.76 5.72 9.28
CA PRO A 81 -4.83 6.01 10.70
C PRO A 81 -4.86 4.70 11.48
N LYS A 82 -3.87 4.53 12.36
CA LYS A 82 -3.68 3.30 13.12
C LYS A 82 -4.84 3.16 14.10
N ARG A 83 -5.61 2.09 13.97
CA ARG A 83 -6.74 1.79 14.87
C ARG A 83 -6.19 1.43 16.25
N ILE A 84 -6.76 1.99 17.32
CA ILE A 84 -6.38 1.68 18.72
C ILE A 84 -6.75 0.22 19.03
N ASN A 85 -5.91 -0.46 19.83
CA ASN A 85 -6.16 -1.84 20.21
C ASN A 85 -7.29 -1.91 21.25
N VAL A 86 -8.47 -2.38 20.86
CA VAL A 86 -9.61 -2.51 21.80
C VAL A 86 -9.58 -3.82 22.63
N LEU A 87 -8.66 -4.74 22.35
CA LEU A 87 -8.57 -6.02 23.06
C LEU A 87 -8.31 -5.88 24.58
N PRO A 88 -7.50 -4.92 25.06
CA PRO A 88 -7.29 -4.72 26.49
C PRO A 88 -8.54 -4.30 27.25
N LEU A 89 -9.58 -3.75 26.58
CA LEU A 89 -10.85 -3.37 27.21
C LEU A 89 -11.68 -4.57 27.71
N LYS A 90 -11.24 -5.80 27.41
CA LYS A 90 -11.86 -7.00 27.98
C LYS A 90 -11.60 -7.18 29.47
N THR A 91 -10.57 -6.52 30.02
CA THR A 91 -10.28 -6.58 31.47
C THR A 91 -10.84 -5.35 32.18
N VAL A 92 -11.44 -5.58 33.35
CA VAL A 92 -12.05 -4.53 34.18
C VAL A 92 -11.00 -3.50 34.62
N GLU A 93 -9.78 -3.95 34.88
CA GLU A 93 -8.65 -3.09 35.27
C GLU A 93 -8.34 -2.03 34.21
N LYS A 94 -8.29 -2.45 32.92
CA LYS A 94 -8.01 -1.53 31.82
C LYS A 94 -9.18 -0.58 31.54
N HIS A 95 -10.40 -0.99 31.87
CA HIS A 95 -11.57 -0.11 31.80
C HIS A 95 -11.50 1.00 32.85
N VAL A 96 -11.14 0.67 34.09
CA VAL A 96 -10.99 1.66 35.18
C VAL A 96 -9.82 2.60 34.89
N GLU A 97 -8.68 2.08 34.45
CA GLU A 97 -7.51 2.88 34.08
C GLU A 97 -7.83 3.88 32.95
N LEU A 98 -8.57 3.43 31.92
CA LEU A 98 -9.00 4.30 30.83
C LEU A 98 -9.96 5.40 31.30
N SER A 99 -10.95 5.03 32.13
CA SER A 99 -11.94 5.97 32.65
C SER A 99 -11.28 7.11 33.42
N VAL A 100 -10.38 6.78 34.35
CA VAL A 100 -9.67 7.78 35.17
C VAL A 100 -8.83 8.71 34.30
N LYS A 101 -8.14 8.17 33.29
CA LYS A 101 -7.32 9.00 32.39
C LYS A 101 -8.15 9.88 31.47
N LEU A 102 -9.29 9.41 30.96
CA LEU A 102 -10.20 10.22 30.17
C LEU A 102 -10.81 11.35 31.00
N ASP A 103 -11.26 11.06 32.23
CA ASP A 103 -11.80 12.09 33.12
C ASP A 103 -10.74 13.16 33.44
N THR A 104 -9.51 12.74 33.72
CA THR A 104 -8.41 13.68 33.97
C THR A 104 -8.11 14.52 32.73
N ALA A 105 -8.07 13.91 31.54
CA ALA A 105 -7.75 14.60 30.30
C ALA A 105 -8.86 15.54 29.83
N LEU A 106 -10.13 15.20 30.04
CA LEU A 106 -11.26 16.05 29.64
C LEU A 106 -11.48 17.23 30.60
N ASN A 107 -11.18 17.06 31.89
CA ASN A 107 -11.29 18.14 32.87
C ASN A 107 -10.18 19.20 32.74
N THR A 108 -9.08 18.90 32.03
CA THR A 108 -7.99 19.86 31.77
C THR A 108 -8.13 20.60 30.44
N VAL A 109 -9.10 20.23 29.59
CA VAL A 109 -9.35 20.92 28.32
C VAL A 109 -9.97 22.28 28.59
N ASP A 110 -9.29 23.34 28.15
CA ASP A 110 -9.83 24.69 28.19
C ASP A 110 -10.84 24.90 27.05
N ILE A 111 -12.11 25.02 27.42
CA ILE A 111 -13.24 25.19 26.49
C ILE A 111 -13.49 26.70 26.21
N ASN A 112 -12.76 27.61 26.87
CA ASN A 112 -12.99 29.05 26.74
C ASN A 112 -12.28 29.71 25.54
N GLY A 113 -11.65 28.90 24.68
CA GLY A 113 -10.91 29.36 23.50
C GLY A 113 -11.75 29.46 22.23
N ASP A 114 -11.07 29.66 21.10
CA ASP A 114 -11.63 29.55 19.76
C ASP A 114 -12.21 28.15 19.51
N ILE A 115 -13.34 28.05 18.80
CA ILE A 115 -14.10 26.81 18.60
C ILE A 115 -13.22 25.72 17.97
N GLU A 116 -12.42 26.05 16.96
CA GLU A 116 -11.53 25.08 16.30
C GLU A 116 -10.43 24.60 17.25
N SER A 117 -9.93 25.51 18.09
CA SER A 117 -8.87 25.22 19.07
C SER A 117 -9.39 24.35 20.22
N SER A 118 -10.56 24.67 20.77
CA SER A 118 -11.24 23.86 21.79
C SER A 118 -11.63 22.48 21.23
N TRP A 119 -12.07 22.42 19.96
CA TRP A 119 -12.44 21.16 19.35
C TRP A 119 -11.24 20.28 19.00
N LYS A 120 -10.12 20.89 18.63
CA LYS A 120 -8.83 20.20 18.52
C LYS A 120 -8.37 19.68 19.88
N ALA A 121 -8.41 20.48 20.94
CA ALA A 121 -7.99 20.06 22.27
C ALA A 121 -8.82 18.88 22.81
N PHE A 122 -10.15 18.92 22.62
CA PHE A 122 -11.01 17.78 22.92
C PHE A 122 -10.64 16.54 22.11
N ARG A 123 -10.49 16.69 20.78
CA ARG A 123 -10.12 15.57 19.90
C ARG A 123 -8.80 14.94 20.34
N ASP A 124 -7.80 15.76 20.60
CA ASP A 124 -6.47 15.34 21.01
C ASP A 124 -6.53 14.62 22.38
N ALA A 125 -7.29 15.12 23.36
CA ALA A 125 -7.52 14.44 24.62
C ALA A 125 -8.21 13.07 24.45
N THR A 126 -9.23 13.01 23.58
CA THR A 126 -10.02 11.80 23.32
C THR A 126 -9.24 10.74 22.53
N HIS A 127 -8.23 11.13 21.75
CA HIS A 127 -7.38 10.20 21.02
C HIS A 127 -6.09 9.81 21.77
N THR A 128 -5.49 10.75 22.50
CA THR A 128 -4.22 10.54 23.22
C THR A 128 -4.42 9.66 24.45
N ALA A 129 -5.46 9.90 25.25
CA ALA A 129 -5.67 9.13 26.49
C ALA A 129 -5.91 7.63 26.24
N PRO A 130 -6.74 7.20 25.26
CA PRO A 130 -6.88 5.79 24.95
C PRO A 130 -5.65 5.19 24.26
N GLU A 131 -4.89 5.97 23.48
CA GLU A 131 -3.66 5.49 22.86
C GLU A 131 -2.59 5.15 23.91
N GLU A 132 -2.45 5.93 24.97
CA GLU A 132 -1.53 5.62 26.07
C GLU A 132 -1.92 4.36 26.86
N VAL A 133 -3.22 4.18 27.14
CA VAL A 133 -3.72 3.07 27.98
C VAL A 133 -3.79 1.76 27.21
N LEU A 134 -4.35 1.81 26.00
CA LEU A 134 -4.66 0.63 25.21
C LEU A 134 -3.52 0.26 24.26
N ARG A 135 -2.63 1.21 23.96
CA ARG A 135 -1.53 1.09 23.00
C ARG A 135 -2.00 0.75 21.59
N LEU A 136 -1.12 0.96 20.62
CA LEU A 136 -1.40 0.56 19.24
C LEU A 136 -1.33 -0.98 19.12
N PRO A 137 -2.13 -1.59 18.23
CA PRO A 137 -2.05 -3.01 17.95
C PRO A 137 -0.63 -3.38 17.53
N VAL A 138 -0.03 -4.32 18.25
CA VAL A 138 1.25 -4.93 17.83
C VAL A 138 0.96 -5.81 16.62
N PRO A 139 1.72 -5.69 15.51
CA PRO A 139 1.54 -6.53 14.34
C PRO A 139 1.60 -8.03 14.70
N LYS A 140 0.59 -8.81 14.28
CA LYS A 140 0.50 -10.26 14.54
C LYS A 140 1.55 -11.10 13.81
N HIS A 141 2.23 -10.49 12.83
CA HIS A 141 3.44 -11.00 12.25
C HIS A 141 4.51 -9.99 12.60
N GLN A 142 5.24 -10.25 13.69
CA GLN A 142 6.56 -9.65 13.83
C GLN A 142 7.34 -10.19 12.65
N ASP A 143 7.41 -9.39 11.58
CA ASP A 143 8.38 -9.62 10.52
C ASP A 143 9.67 -9.88 11.28
N TRP A 144 10.27 -11.05 11.08
CA TRP A 144 11.50 -11.51 11.71
C TRP A 144 12.67 -10.50 11.58
N PHE A 145 12.44 -9.43 10.83
CA PHE A 145 13.27 -8.27 10.59
C PHE A 145 13.09 -7.06 11.54
N ASN A 146 12.03 -6.97 12.34
CA ASN A 146 11.55 -5.63 12.71
C ASN A 146 11.95 -5.02 14.05
N ASP A 147 12.57 -5.69 15.03
CA ASP A 147 12.90 -4.95 16.27
C ASP A 147 14.07 -5.44 17.14
N ASN A 148 14.81 -6.51 16.78
CA ASN A 148 15.87 -7.00 17.67
C ASN A 148 17.15 -7.51 16.99
N SER A 149 17.48 -7.01 15.81
CA SER A 149 18.81 -7.23 15.23
C SER A 149 19.38 -5.95 14.63
N THR A 150 19.77 -5.02 15.50
CA THR A 150 20.66 -3.90 15.15
C THR A 150 21.83 -4.37 14.28
N ASP A 151 22.31 -5.58 14.56
CA ASP A 151 23.41 -6.23 13.86
C ASP A 151 23.07 -6.52 12.38
N VAL A 152 21.84 -6.94 12.07
CA VAL A 152 21.43 -7.20 10.68
C VAL A 152 21.23 -5.90 9.92
N GLN A 153 20.67 -4.88 10.56
CA GLN A 153 20.55 -3.55 9.95
C GLN A 153 21.93 -2.96 9.62
N GLN A 154 22.89 -3.03 10.55
CA GLN A 154 24.27 -2.62 10.30
C GLN A 154 24.92 -3.39 9.13
N LEU A 155 24.66 -4.70 9.02
CA LEU A 155 25.15 -5.51 7.90
C LEU A 155 24.51 -5.09 6.56
N ILE A 156 23.21 -4.77 6.56
CA ILE A 156 22.49 -4.28 5.39
C ILE A 156 23.02 -2.91 4.95
N ASP A 157 23.22 -1.98 5.88
CA ASP A 157 23.75 -0.65 5.59
C ASP A 157 25.18 -0.71 5.03
N LYS A 158 26.00 -1.59 5.58
CA LYS A 158 27.34 -1.88 5.06
C LYS A 158 27.30 -2.49 3.66
N MET A 159 26.35 -3.40 3.41
CA MET A 159 26.13 -3.98 2.08
C MET A 159 25.70 -2.91 1.08
N HIS A 160 24.74 -2.05 1.43
CA HIS A 160 24.28 -0.94 0.58
C HIS A 160 25.41 0.05 0.27
N SER A 161 26.23 0.40 1.27
CA SER A 161 27.39 1.28 1.09
C SER A 161 28.43 0.67 0.13
N SER A 162 28.73 -0.62 0.29
CA SER A 162 29.67 -1.34 -0.60
C SER A 162 29.12 -1.50 -2.01
N HIS A 163 27.81 -1.70 -2.14
CA HIS A 163 27.15 -1.79 -3.44
C HIS A 163 27.20 -0.45 -4.19
N LYS A 164 26.97 0.66 -3.48
CA LYS A 164 27.05 2.01 -4.03
C LYS A 164 28.46 2.35 -4.52
N THR A 165 29.50 1.99 -3.76
CA THR A 165 30.88 2.22 -4.19
C THR A 165 31.29 1.38 -5.40
N TRP A 166 30.79 0.14 -5.52
CA TRP A 166 30.99 -0.70 -6.70
C TRP A 166 30.19 -0.24 -7.93
N ILE A 167 28.93 0.19 -7.76
CA ILE A 167 28.15 0.75 -8.88
C ILE A 167 28.84 1.96 -9.50
N ASN A 168 29.43 2.81 -8.66
CA ASN A 168 30.16 3.99 -9.11
C ASN A 168 31.51 3.67 -9.79
N ASP A 169 32.05 2.47 -9.59
CA ASP A 169 33.31 2.02 -10.19
C ASP A 169 33.28 0.50 -10.40
N LYS A 170 32.58 0.12 -11.48
CA LYS A 170 32.28 -1.28 -11.81
C LYS A 170 33.48 -2.05 -12.35
N SER A 171 34.58 -1.34 -12.67
CA SER A 171 35.81 -1.92 -13.21
C SER A 171 36.78 -2.39 -12.12
N SER A 172 36.52 -2.07 -10.85
CA SER A 172 37.43 -2.41 -9.74
C SER A 172 37.08 -3.77 -9.09
N PRO A 173 37.92 -4.81 -9.25
CA PRO A 173 37.67 -6.13 -8.65
C PRO A 173 37.68 -6.08 -7.10
N ARG A 174 38.39 -5.11 -6.53
CA ARG A 174 38.47 -4.90 -5.08
C ARG A 174 37.12 -4.45 -4.50
N LYS A 175 36.42 -3.55 -5.19
CA LYS A 175 35.10 -3.04 -4.77
C LYS A 175 34.02 -4.10 -4.98
N GLU A 176 34.11 -4.86 -6.08
CA GLU A 176 33.25 -6.01 -6.32
C GLU A 176 33.38 -7.06 -5.21
N ASN A 177 34.61 -7.46 -4.86
CA ASN A 177 34.86 -8.41 -3.78
C ASN A 177 34.35 -7.90 -2.42
N ALA A 178 34.44 -6.59 -2.16
CA ALA A 178 33.91 -5.99 -0.93
C ALA A 178 32.37 -6.07 -0.86
N TYR A 179 31.67 -5.84 -1.98
CA TYR A 179 30.23 -6.02 -2.07
C TYR A 179 29.83 -7.50 -1.94
N GLN A 180 30.50 -8.41 -2.65
CA GLN A 180 30.22 -9.85 -2.55
C GLN A 180 30.42 -10.36 -1.12
N LYS A 181 31.47 -9.92 -0.42
CA LYS A 181 31.74 -10.26 0.98
C LYS A 181 30.63 -9.78 1.92
N SER A 182 30.23 -8.51 1.82
CA SER A 182 29.16 -7.94 2.65
C SER A 182 27.79 -8.57 2.37
N ARG A 183 27.46 -8.82 1.10
CA ARG A 183 26.26 -9.56 0.70
C ARG A 183 26.24 -10.98 1.28
N GLY A 184 27.37 -11.69 1.28
CA GLY A 184 27.49 -13.01 1.90
C GLY A 184 27.24 -13.00 3.41
N GLN A 185 27.71 -11.96 4.11
CA GLN A 185 27.48 -11.78 5.55
C GLN A 185 26.00 -11.56 5.87
N VAL A 186 25.31 -10.69 5.10
CA VAL A 186 23.86 -10.49 5.23
C VAL A 186 23.13 -11.81 5.02
N LEU A 187 23.37 -12.52 3.91
CA LEU A 187 22.68 -13.77 3.59
C LEU A 187 22.87 -14.86 4.67
N ARG A 188 24.05 -14.94 5.28
CA ARG A 188 24.30 -15.86 6.41
C ARG A 188 23.47 -15.49 7.63
N ALA A 189 23.43 -14.21 8.01
CA ALA A 189 22.64 -13.74 9.14
C ALA A 189 21.13 -14.00 8.91
N LEU A 190 20.62 -13.70 7.71
CA LEU A 190 19.20 -13.93 7.37
C LEU A 190 18.84 -15.43 7.40
N ARG A 191 19.76 -16.31 6.97
CA ARG A 191 19.56 -17.76 7.05
C ARG A 191 19.47 -18.25 8.49
N GLN A 192 20.31 -17.74 9.39
CA GLN A 192 20.28 -18.11 10.81
C GLN A 192 18.96 -17.71 11.47
N ILE A 193 18.48 -16.49 11.20
CA ILE A 193 17.20 -16.02 11.74
C ILE A 193 16.04 -16.86 11.22
N ARG A 194 16.05 -17.23 9.93
CA ARG A 194 15.03 -18.09 9.34
C ARG A 194 14.99 -19.49 9.96
N VAL A 195 16.15 -20.09 10.28
CA VAL A 195 16.23 -21.40 10.93
C VAL A 195 15.67 -21.35 12.35
N VAL A 196 16.03 -20.33 13.13
CA VAL A 196 15.51 -20.14 14.50
C VAL A 196 14.00 -19.94 14.51
N SER A 197 13.43 -19.27 13.50
CA SER A 197 11.99 -19.02 13.41
C SER A 197 11.12 -20.24 13.04
N GLN A 198 11.70 -21.31 12.52
CA GLN A 198 10.97 -22.53 12.11
C GLN A 198 11.18 -23.72 13.06
N GLY A 199 11.89 -23.52 14.17
CA GLY A 199 12.23 -24.55 15.16
C GLY A 199 11.31 -24.63 16.39
N TYR A 200 10.11 -24.04 16.33
CA TYR A 200 9.11 -24.08 17.41
C TYR A 200 7.74 -24.51 16.88
#